data_AF-A0A7S1MDY1-F1
#
_entry.id   AF-A0A7S1MDY1-F1
#
_cell.length_a   1.000
_cell.length_b   1.000
_cell.length_c   1.000
_cell.angle_alpha   90.00
_cell.angle_beta   90.00
_cell.angle_gamma   90.00
#
_symmetry.space_group_name_H-M   'P 1'
#
loop_
_entity.id
_entity.type
_entity.pdbx_description
1 polymer ?
#
loop_
_entity_poly.entity_id
_entity_poly.type
_entity_poly.pdbx_seq_one_letter_code
_entity_poly.pdbx_strand_id
1 'polypeptide(L)'
;TKLQTEFPTYHVWYGQEWSMPGIQKCGGAPVDWEIWPSRDKIKDHFNLVAEEYGILPNCHLNTNVSNMDTVGKVSDRDRYYHLTVTPVKFERKDKQGGGALKHQMGGKEDKFKDVTEGHMGTPDPDKPTFTQNVSTLACWPGALVYPRPVIYKGEENFGGPMDYAVEMRFDYSHVPGKVVCIVGHGAFTME
;
A
#
# COMPACT_ATOMS: atom_id res chain seq x y z
N THR A 1 -22.46 -0.97 21.92
CA THR A 1 -22.92 -0.17 20.77
C THR A 1 -21.85 -0.29 19.72
N LYS A 2 -22.08 -1.02 18.62
CA LYS A 2 -21.06 -1.16 17.56
C LYS A 2 -20.94 0.20 16.88
N LEU A 3 -19.77 0.84 16.97
CA LEU A 3 -19.44 2.00 16.16
C LEU A 3 -19.44 1.52 14.71
N GLN A 4 -20.56 1.75 14.03
CA GLN A 4 -20.75 1.44 12.63
C GLN A 4 -20.05 2.54 11.82
N THR A 5 -18.74 2.43 11.67
CA THR A 5 -18.00 3.25 10.73
C THR A 5 -18.15 2.59 9.35
N GLU A 6 -19.17 3.05 8.63
CA GLU A 6 -19.38 2.87 7.18
C GLU A 6 -19.67 1.42 6.72
N PHE A 7 -20.58 1.27 5.76
CA PHE A 7 -20.72 0.01 5.03
C PHE A 7 -19.50 -0.05 4.08
N PRO A 8 -18.50 -0.93 4.29
CA PRO A 8 -17.35 -0.97 3.42
C PRO A 8 -17.85 -1.44 2.05
N THR A 9 -17.83 -0.53 1.09
CA THR A 9 -18.05 -0.92 -0.29
C THR A 9 -16.66 -1.19 -0.86
N TYR A 10 -16.29 -2.47 -0.91
CA TYR A 10 -15.07 -2.89 -1.57
C TYR A 10 -15.29 -2.84 -3.09
N HIS A 11 -14.73 -1.83 -3.74
CA HIS A 11 -14.71 -1.74 -5.21
C HIS A 11 -13.58 -2.60 -5.76
N VAL A 12 -13.75 -3.93 -5.71
CA VAL A 12 -12.71 -4.89 -6.09
C VAL A 12 -12.73 -5.27 -7.58
N TRP A 13 -13.63 -4.68 -8.36
CA TRP A 13 -13.86 -4.96 -9.77
C TRP A 13 -13.69 -3.72 -10.65
N TYR A 14 -13.08 -3.89 -11.83
CA TYR A 14 -12.68 -2.77 -12.71
C TYR A 14 -13.02 -2.99 -14.20
N GLY A 15 -13.87 -3.98 -14.52
CA GLY A 15 -14.27 -4.31 -15.89
C GLY A 15 -15.14 -3.27 -16.60
N GLN A 16 -15.08 -3.23 -17.94
CA GLN A 16 -15.84 -2.30 -18.78
C GLN A 16 -17.36 -2.40 -18.60
N GLU A 17 -17.83 -3.57 -18.18
CA GLU A 17 -19.22 -3.87 -17.92
C GLU A 17 -19.86 -3.00 -16.83
N TRP A 18 -19.07 -2.34 -15.99
CA TRP A 18 -19.53 -1.32 -15.05
C TRP A 18 -20.04 -0.05 -15.72
N SER A 19 -19.52 0.26 -16.91
CA SER A 19 -19.80 1.51 -17.62
C SER A 19 -20.79 1.33 -18.78
N MET A 20 -21.13 0.08 -19.13
CA MET A 20 -21.96 -0.22 -20.29
C MET A 20 -23.47 -0.17 -19.95
N PRO A 21 -24.29 0.55 -20.75
CA PRO A 21 -25.74 0.49 -20.64
C PRO A 21 -26.26 -0.93 -20.86
N GLY A 22 -27.18 -1.39 -19.99
CA GLY A 22 -27.87 -2.68 -20.15
C GLY A 22 -27.25 -3.88 -19.44
N ILE A 23 -26.08 -3.71 -18.81
CA ILE A 23 -25.51 -4.71 -17.90
C ILE A 23 -26.04 -4.46 -16.48
N GLN A 24 -26.19 -5.52 -15.68
CA GLN A 24 -26.65 -5.44 -14.29
C GLN A 24 -25.72 -4.51 -13.49
N LYS A 25 -26.18 -3.26 -13.34
CA LYS A 25 -25.48 -2.24 -12.56
C LYS A 25 -25.44 -2.73 -11.11
N CYS A 26 -24.22 -2.77 -10.55
CA CYS A 26 -23.90 -3.29 -9.21
C CYS A 26 -23.78 -4.83 -9.07
N GLY A 27 -23.16 -5.52 -10.04
CA GLY A 27 -22.84 -6.96 -9.93
C GLY A 27 -21.35 -7.31 -9.70
N GLY A 28 -20.44 -6.33 -9.78
CA GLY A 28 -18.99 -6.59 -9.71
C GLY A 28 -18.41 -6.74 -8.30
N ALA A 29 -19.16 -6.39 -7.24
CA ALA A 29 -18.82 -6.91 -5.93
C ALA A 29 -19.24 -8.40 -5.94
N PRO A 30 -18.36 -9.33 -5.57
CA PRO A 30 -18.75 -10.73 -5.48
C PRO A 30 -20.01 -10.86 -4.62
N VAL A 31 -21.10 -11.28 -5.24
CA VAL A 31 -22.44 -11.28 -4.63
C VAL A 31 -22.59 -12.37 -3.57
N ASP A 32 -21.64 -13.29 -3.52
CA ASP A 32 -21.53 -14.41 -2.59
C ASP A 32 -20.51 -14.17 -1.47
N TRP A 33 -20.08 -12.91 -1.28
CA TRP A 33 -19.18 -12.57 -0.19
C TRP A 33 -19.92 -12.21 1.10
N GLU A 34 -19.28 -12.56 2.22
CA GLU A 34 -19.63 -11.95 3.49
C GLU A 34 -19.43 -10.43 3.39
N ILE A 35 -20.19 -9.68 4.18
CA ILE A 35 -20.16 -8.20 4.17
C ILE A 35 -18.75 -7.67 4.52
N TRP A 36 -17.93 -8.48 5.19
CA TRP A 36 -16.58 -8.14 5.66
C TRP A 36 -15.57 -9.21 5.19
N PRO A 37 -15.26 -9.29 3.88
CA PRO A 37 -14.37 -10.32 3.35
C PRO A 37 -12.98 -10.22 3.98
N SER A 38 -12.35 -11.37 4.22
CA SER A 38 -10.97 -11.40 4.68
C SER A 38 -9.99 -10.78 3.66
N ARG A 39 -8.84 -10.29 4.16
CA ARG A 39 -7.74 -9.79 3.31
C ARG A 39 -7.36 -10.77 2.21
N ASP A 40 -7.27 -12.06 2.55
CA ASP A 40 -6.82 -13.08 1.60
C ASP A 40 -7.88 -13.29 0.50
N LYS A 41 -9.17 -13.25 0.85
CA LYS A 41 -10.27 -13.29 -0.12
C LYS A 41 -10.25 -12.10 -1.10
N ILE A 42 -9.96 -10.90 -0.60
CA ILE A 42 -9.78 -9.69 -1.43
C ILE A 42 -8.59 -9.87 -2.39
N LYS A 43 -7.46 -10.40 -1.91
CA LYS A 43 -6.28 -10.63 -2.73
C LYS A 43 -6.51 -11.66 -3.83
N ASP A 44 -7.16 -12.77 -3.50
CA ASP A 44 -7.49 -13.82 -4.46
C ASP A 44 -8.36 -13.27 -5.60
N HIS A 45 -9.28 -12.36 -5.27
CA HIS A 45 -10.09 -11.68 -6.26
C HIS A 45 -9.30 -10.71 -7.15
N PHE A 46 -8.36 -9.94 -6.61
CA PHE A 46 -7.49 -9.12 -7.45
C PHE A 46 -6.69 -9.96 -8.44
N ASN A 47 -6.21 -11.15 -8.02
CA ASN A 47 -5.53 -12.08 -8.92
C ASN A 47 -6.48 -12.60 -10.01
N LEU A 48 -7.69 -13.04 -9.63
CA LEU A 48 -8.72 -13.50 -10.58
C LEU A 48 -8.99 -12.43 -11.65
N VAL A 49 -9.25 -11.19 -11.24
CA VAL A 49 -9.52 -10.07 -12.16
C VAL A 49 -8.29 -9.80 -13.04
N ALA A 50 -7.09 -9.79 -12.47
CA ALA A 50 -5.88 -9.52 -13.23
C ALA A 50 -5.58 -10.61 -14.28
N GLU A 51 -5.93 -11.87 -14.00
CA GLU A 51 -5.86 -13.00 -14.93
C GLU A 51 -6.94 -12.88 -16.02
N GLU A 52 -8.19 -12.63 -15.64
CA GLU A 52 -9.35 -12.54 -16.56
C GLU A 52 -9.13 -11.47 -17.65
N TYR A 53 -8.61 -10.31 -17.26
CA TYR A 53 -8.34 -9.21 -18.19
C TYR A 53 -6.91 -9.18 -18.74
N GLY A 54 -6.06 -10.13 -18.37
CA GLY A 54 -4.66 -10.18 -18.83
C GLY A 54 -3.86 -8.92 -18.48
N ILE A 55 -4.07 -8.37 -17.29
CA ILE A 55 -3.47 -7.10 -16.86
C ILE A 55 -2.01 -7.30 -16.43
N LEU A 56 -1.70 -8.41 -15.76
CA LEU A 56 -0.38 -8.64 -15.15
C LEU A 56 0.82 -8.48 -16.12
N PRO A 57 0.79 -8.96 -17.38
CA PRO A 57 1.88 -8.75 -18.33
C PRO A 57 2.17 -7.28 -18.66
N ASN A 58 1.21 -6.39 -18.41
CA ASN A 58 1.32 -4.95 -18.66
C ASN A 58 1.68 -4.15 -17.39
N CYS A 59 1.86 -4.83 -16.25
CA CYS A 59 2.21 -4.21 -14.98
C CYS A 59 3.71 -4.29 -14.70
N HIS A 60 4.31 -3.15 -14.34
CA HIS A 60 5.67 -3.09 -13.81
C HIS A 60 5.63 -3.11 -12.28
N LEU A 61 5.46 -4.30 -11.71
CA LEU A 61 5.50 -4.49 -10.25
C LEU A 61 6.91 -4.25 -9.70
N ASN A 62 7.00 -3.96 -8.40
CA ASN A 62 8.26 -3.68 -7.71
C ASN A 62 9.03 -2.52 -8.36
N THR A 63 8.31 -1.47 -8.73
CA THR A 63 8.90 -0.24 -9.24
C THR A 63 8.30 0.96 -8.51
N ASN A 64 9.09 2.01 -8.37
CA ASN A 64 8.65 3.29 -7.83
C ASN A 64 8.81 4.37 -8.90
N VAL A 65 7.75 5.14 -9.16
CA VAL A 65 7.83 6.32 -10.04
C VAL A 65 8.39 7.47 -9.22
N SER A 66 9.70 7.67 -9.33
CA SER A 66 10.46 8.63 -8.52
C SER A 66 10.39 10.08 -9.03
N ASN A 67 10.14 10.27 -10.33
CA ASN A 67 9.96 11.60 -10.91
C ASN A 67 8.99 11.57 -12.09
N MET A 68 8.34 12.71 -12.33
CA MET A 68 7.49 12.96 -13.48
C MET A 68 7.71 14.37 -13.99
N ASP A 69 8.20 14.47 -15.22
CA ASP A 69 8.33 15.74 -15.93
C ASP A 69 7.24 15.88 -17.00
N THR A 70 6.69 17.07 -17.16
CA THR A 70 5.82 17.39 -18.30
C THR A 70 6.67 17.98 -19.41
N VAL A 71 6.62 17.37 -20.59
CA VAL A 71 7.34 17.83 -21.78
C VAL A 71 6.37 18.41 -22.79
N GLY A 72 6.67 19.62 -23.27
CA GLY A 72 5.79 20.41 -24.14
C GLY A 72 4.82 21.31 -23.38
N LYS A 73 4.10 22.17 -24.11
CA LYS A 73 3.08 23.08 -23.58
C LYS A 73 1.71 22.42 -23.59
N VAL A 74 0.77 22.96 -22.81
CA VAL A 74 -0.62 22.47 -22.75
C VAL A 74 -1.31 22.47 -24.13
N SER A 75 -0.94 23.39 -25.01
CA SER A 75 -1.44 23.49 -26.38
C SER A 75 -0.85 22.48 -27.36
N ASP A 76 0.26 21.85 -27.00
CA ASP A 76 1.05 21.05 -27.93
C ASP A 76 0.39 19.68 -28.09
N ARG A 77 0.19 19.25 -29.35
CA ARG A 77 -0.46 17.96 -29.66
C ARG A 77 0.41 16.76 -29.30
N ASP A 78 1.71 16.97 -29.22
CA ASP A 78 2.74 16.00 -28.85
C ASP A 78 3.19 16.13 -27.39
N ARG A 79 2.45 16.89 -26.56
CA ARG A 79 2.72 16.94 -25.11
C ARG A 79 2.68 15.53 -24.50
N TYR A 80 3.65 15.22 -23.66
CA TYR A 80 3.75 13.94 -22.97
C TYR A 80 4.32 14.09 -21.55
N TYR A 81 4.23 13.03 -20.77
CA TYR A 81 4.86 12.90 -19.46
C TYR A 81 6.08 11.98 -19.57
N HIS A 82 7.20 12.43 -19.03
CA HIS A 82 8.42 11.66 -18.91
C HIS A 82 8.54 11.14 -17.47
N LEU A 83 8.42 9.84 -17.30
CA LEU A 83 8.46 9.18 -16.00
C LEU A 83 9.85 8.61 -15.75
N THR A 84 10.42 8.88 -14.57
CA THR A 84 11.62 8.19 -14.08
C THR A 84 11.20 7.09 -13.11
N VAL A 85 11.47 5.84 -13.48
CA VAL A 85 11.01 4.65 -12.78
C VAL A 85 12.21 3.90 -12.21
N THR A 86 12.20 3.72 -10.89
CA THR A 86 13.26 3.03 -10.16
C THR A 86 12.76 1.66 -9.71
N PRO A 87 13.36 0.55 -10.18
CA PRO A 87 13.08 -0.77 -9.63
C PRO A 87 13.43 -0.83 -8.14
N VAL A 88 12.60 -1.52 -7.36
CA VAL A 88 12.79 -1.64 -5.91
C VAL A 88 12.76 -3.10 -5.48
N LYS A 89 13.55 -3.45 -4.48
CA LYS A 89 13.43 -4.74 -3.82
C LYS A 89 12.21 -4.70 -2.92
N PHE A 90 11.24 -5.56 -3.23
CA PHE A 90 10.13 -5.80 -2.33
C PHE A 90 10.62 -6.66 -1.17
N GLU A 91 11.06 -5.99 -0.11
CA GLU A 91 11.29 -6.64 1.17
C GLU A 91 9.93 -6.76 1.86
N ARG A 92 9.26 -7.88 1.61
CA ARG A 92 8.05 -8.23 2.34
C ARG A 92 8.43 -8.25 3.82
N LYS A 93 7.86 -7.33 4.60
CA LYS A 93 8.15 -7.17 6.03
C LYS A 93 7.47 -8.30 6.83
N ASP A 94 7.74 -9.55 6.45
CA ASP A 94 7.13 -10.81 6.93
C ASP A 94 7.38 -11.08 8.41
N LYS A 95 8.30 -10.31 8.96
CA LYS A 95 8.73 -10.35 10.34
C LYS A 95 8.86 -8.92 10.76
N GLN A 96 8.37 -8.63 11.96
CA GLN A 96 8.68 -7.45 12.73
C GLN A 96 10.16 -7.06 12.49
N GLY A 97 10.43 -5.94 11.81
CA GLY A 97 11.79 -5.43 11.62
C GLY A 97 12.31 -5.15 10.19
N GLY A 98 11.54 -5.34 9.11
CA GLY A 98 12.01 -5.00 7.75
C GLY A 98 12.13 -3.49 7.45
N GLY A 99 11.66 -2.65 8.37
CA GLY A 99 11.82 -1.21 8.35
C GLY A 99 11.63 -0.71 9.76
N ALA A 100 12.48 -1.18 10.67
CA ALA A 100 12.43 -0.78 12.05
C ALA A 100 13.02 0.61 12.21
N LEU A 101 12.22 1.52 12.79
CA LEU A 101 12.78 2.65 13.52
C LEU A 101 13.65 2.07 14.65
N LYS A 102 14.79 2.71 14.99
CA LYS A 102 15.73 2.32 16.07
C LYS A 102 15.11 1.67 17.31
N HIS A 103 13.93 2.12 17.74
CA HIS A 103 13.23 1.63 18.92
C HIS A 103 12.65 0.21 18.76
N GLN A 104 12.36 -0.27 17.54
CA GLN A 104 11.84 -1.62 17.28
C GLN A 104 12.94 -2.70 17.30
N MET A 105 14.24 -2.32 17.28
CA MET A 105 15.39 -3.23 17.31
C MET A 105 16.30 -3.03 18.53
N GLY A 106 15.77 -2.53 19.64
CA GLY A 106 16.53 -2.37 20.88
C GLY A 106 17.74 -1.42 20.74
N GLY A 107 17.61 -0.37 19.93
CA GLY A 107 18.61 0.71 19.85
C GLY A 107 19.78 0.51 18.88
N LYS A 108 19.74 -0.48 17.97
CA LYS A 108 20.74 -0.60 16.89
C LYS A 108 20.46 0.36 15.73
N GLU A 109 21.51 0.93 15.14
CA GLU A 109 21.47 2.08 14.22
C GLU A 109 20.53 1.94 13.00
N ASP A 110 20.04 3.10 12.56
CA ASP A 110 19.08 3.28 11.46
C ASP A 110 19.69 2.84 10.12
N LYS A 111 18.93 2.06 9.35
CA LYS A 111 19.16 1.93 7.90
C LYS A 111 18.34 2.93 7.07
N PHE A 112 17.40 3.65 7.67
CA PHE A 112 16.49 4.57 6.98
C PHE A 112 16.64 5.96 7.57
N LYS A 113 17.18 6.91 6.80
CA LYS A 113 17.38 8.30 7.24
C LYS A 113 16.10 9.13 7.10
N ASP A 114 15.12 8.61 6.35
CA ASP A 114 13.83 9.24 6.11
C ASP A 114 12.72 8.17 6.18
N VAL A 115 11.63 8.46 6.88
CA VAL A 115 10.47 7.56 6.99
C VAL A 115 9.86 7.29 5.62
N THR A 116 10.04 8.21 4.66
CA THR A 116 9.62 8.02 3.26
C THR A 116 10.41 6.94 2.52
N GLU A 117 11.71 6.76 2.82
CA GLU A 117 12.56 5.75 2.17
C GLU A 117 12.16 4.31 2.52
N GLY A 118 11.60 4.08 3.72
CA GLY A 118 11.20 2.75 4.18
C GLY A 118 9.87 2.22 3.61
N HIS A 119 9.11 3.06 2.91
CA HIS A 119 7.78 2.74 2.37
C HIS A 119 7.77 2.53 0.85
N MET A 120 8.75 3.13 0.15
CA MET A 120 8.88 3.01 -1.31
C MET A 120 9.68 1.77 -1.73
N GLY A 121 10.18 0.97 -0.77
CA GLY A 121 11.15 -0.09 -1.01
C GLY A 121 12.56 0.47 -1.25
N THR A 122 13.58 -0.35 -1.03
CA THR A 122 14.96 0.06 -1.34
C THR A 122 15.22 -0.14 -2.84
N PRO A 123 15.92 0.80 -3.51
CA PRO A 123 16.34 0.60 -4.90
C PRO A 123 17.00 -0.77 -5.11
N ASP A 124 16.60 -1.48 -6.17
CA ASP A 124 17.20 -2.76 -6.53
C ASP A 124 18.55 -2.51 -7.21
N PRO A 125 19.70 -2.81 -6.56
CA PRO A 125 21.02 -2.54 -7.16
C PRO A 125 21.28 -3.37 -8.41
N ASP A 126 20.52 -4.45 -8.63
CA ASP A 126 20.67 -5.37 -9.73
C ASP A 126 19.88 -4.93 -10.97
N LYS A 127 19.05 -3.87 -10.84
CA LYS A 127 18.18 -3.37 -11.92
C LYS A 127 18.32 -1.86 -12.09
N PRO A 128 18.69 -1.37 -13.28
CA PRO A 128 18.85 0.06 -13.49
C PRO A 128 17.50 0.78 -13.48
N THR A 129 17.51 2.02 -12.99
CA THR A 129 16.45 3.00 -13.25
C THR A 129 16.25 3.15 -14.76
N PHE A 130 15.00 3.27 -15.17
CA PHE A 130 14.61 3.46 -16.57
C PHE A 130 13.60 4.59 -16.70
N THR A 131 13.39 5.04 -17.93
CA THR A 131 12.45 6.12 -18.24
C THR A 131 11.34 5.64 -19.15
N GLN A 132 10.12 6.16 -18.94
CA GLN A 132 8.96 5.84 -19.77
C GLN A 132 8.24 7.13 -20.19
N ASN A 133 8.04 7.31 -21.50
CA ASN A 133 7.19 8.37 -22.02
C ASN A 133 5.75 7.87 -22.12
N VAL A 134 4.80 8.68 -21.65
CA VAL A 134 3.36 8.41 -21.75
C VAL A 134 2.59 9.66 -22.17
N SER A 135 1.57 9.51 -23.02
CA SER A 135 0.71 10.61 -23.42
C SER A 135 -0.34 10.98 -22.35
N THR A 136 -0.74 9.99 -21.55
CA THR A 136 -1.78 10.14 -20.52
C THR A 136 -1.30 9.48 -19.23
N LEU A 137 -1.72 10.06 -18.11
CA LEU A 137 -1.45 9.54 -16.77
C LEU A 137 -2.77 9.41 -16.01
N ALA A 138 -2.99 8.24 -15.42
CA ALA A 138 -4.06 8.01 -14.46
C ALA A 138 -3.42 7.66 -13.11
N CYS A 139 -3.67 8.48 -12.08
CA CYS A 139 -3.04 8.32 -10.77
C CYS A 139 -4.00 7.70 -9.76
N TRP A 140 -3.70 6.49 -9.30
CA TRP A 140 -4.39 5.81 -8.20
C TRP A 140 -3.38 5.31 -7.15
N PRO A 141 -2.67 6.21 -6.44
CA PRO A 141 -1.66 5.81 -5.45
C PRO A 141 -2.27 5.24 -4.15
N GLY A 142 -3.59 5.32 -3.97
CA GLY A 142 -4.26 5.02 -2.70
C GLY A 142 -4.18 6.16 -1.69
N ALA A 143 -5.03 6.11 -0.66
CA ALA A 143 -5.14 7.18 0.35
C ALA A 143 -4.38 6.92 1.65
N LEU A 144 -3.98 5.67 1.90
CA LEU A 144 -3.43 5.21 3.20
C LEU A 144 -2.08 4.49 3.03
N VAL A 145 -1.25 4.97 2.11
CA VAL A 145 0.03 4.31 1.75
C VAL A 145 1.23 4.81 2.56
N TYR A 146 1.11 5.97 3.20
CA TYR A 146 2.16 6.54 4.07
C TYR A 146 1.60 6.75 5.49
N PRO A 147 2.03 5.95 6.49
CA PRO A 147 1.73 6.26 7.87
C PRO A 147 2.33 7.61 8.24
N ARG A 148 1.61 8.37 9.05
CA ARG A 148 2.18 9.51 9.75
C ARG A 148 2.89 9.00 11.00
N PRO A 149 4.23 9.01 11.06
CA PRO A 149 4.93 8.61 12.26
C PRO A 149 4.68 9.62 13.39
N VAL A 150 4.50 9.11 14.60
CA VAL A 150 4.47 9.90 15.85
C VAL A 150 5.57 9.34 16.74
N ILE A 151 6.58 10.16 17.00
CA ILE A 151 7.70 9.81 17.87
C ILE A 151 7.33 10.21 19.30
N TYR A 152 7.25 9.24 20.21
CA TYR A 152 6.95 9.49 21.61
C TYR A 152 8.23 9.73 22.41
N LYS A 153 8.20 10.70 23.33
CA LYS A 153 9.35 10.94 24.22
C LYS A 153 9.61 9.69 25.07
N GLY A 154 10.81 9.15 24.99
CA GLY A 154 11.22 7.96 25.73
C GLY A 154 10.83 6.64 25.07
N GLU A 155 10.31 6.65 23.83
CA GLU A 155 10.00 5.43 23.09
C GLU A 155 11.21 4.50 22.93
N GLU A 156 12.41 5.06 22.88
CA GLU A 156 13.67 4.31 22.81
C GLU A 156 13.93 3.47 24.07
N ASN A 157 13.30 3.81 25.19
CA ASN A 157 13.42 3.10 26.46
C ASN A 157 12.28 2.09 26.68
N PHE A 158 11.30 2.00 25.76
CA PHE A 158 10.13 1.13 25.94
C PHE A 158 10.51 -0.35 26.05
N GLY A 159 11.57 -0.78 25.35
CA GLY A 159 12.13 -2.14 25.45
C GLY A 159 11.22 -3.26 24.94
N GLY A 160 10.02 -2.92 24.43
CA GLY A 160 9.04 -3.83 23.89
C GLY A 160 8.75 -3.60 22.40
N PRO A 161 8.00 -4.52 21.77
CA PRO A 161 7.58 -4.37 20.39
C PRO A 161 6.59 -3.20 20.19
N MET A 162 6.81 -2.39 19.17
CA MET A 162 5.90 -1.30 18.75
C MET A 162 5.75 -1.35 17.23
N ASP A 163 4.56 -1.04 16.69
CA ASP A 163 4.33 -0.93 15.24
C ASP A 163 3.15 -0.01 14.92
N TYR A 164 3.08 0.47 13.67
CA TYR A 164 1.93 1.21 13.15
C TYR A 164 0.92 0.24 12.54
N ALA A 165 -0.35 0.37 12.94
CA ALA A 165 -1.39 -0.56 12.53
C ALA A 165 -1.58 -0.65 11.00
N VAL A 166 -1.37 0.45 10.26
CA VAL A 166 -1.45 0.46 8.78
C VAL A 166 -0.38 -0.41 8.12
N GLU A 167 0.75 -0.67 8.78
CA GLU A 167 1.81 -1.49 8.20
C GLU A 167 1.55 -3.00 8.37
N MET A 168 0.64 -3.40 9.28
CA MET A 168 0.25 -4.80 9.49
C MET A 168 1.42 -5.77 9.70
N ARG A 169 2.52 -5.33 10.35
CA ARG A 169 3.74 -6.16 10.58
C ARG A 169 3.86 -6.66 12.01
N PHE A 170 2.96 -6.24 12.90
CA PHE A 170 3.01 -6.63 14.30
C PHE A 170 2.78 -8.14 14.44
N ASP A 171 3.71 -8.84 15.09
CA ASP A 171 3.56 -10.24 15.42
C ASP A 171 2.67 -10.40 16.66
N TYR A 172 1.39 -10.68 16.42
CA TYR A 172 0.39 -10.86 17.47
C TYR A 172 0.64 -12.08 18.36
N SER A 173 1.55 -13.01 18.00
CA SER A 173 1.93 -14.12 18.88
C SER A 173 2.60 -13.65 20.18
N HIS A 174 3.09 -12.41 20.23
CA HIS A 174 3.67 -11.80 21.43
C HIS A 174 2.64 -11.24 22.43
N VAL A 175 1.36 -11.11 22.04
CA VAL A 175 0.32 -10.45 22.85
C VAL A 175 -0.20 -11.27 24.04
N PRO A 176 -0.42 -12.60 23.94
CA PRO A 176 -1.06 -13.35 25.01
C PRO A 176 -0.37 -13.18 26.36
N GLY A 177 -1.15 -12.77 27.37
CA GLY A 177 -0.67 -12.55 28.74
C GLY A 177 0.16 -11.28 28.95
N LYS A 178 0.22 -10.37 27.98
CA LYS A 178 0.91 -9.08 28.10
C LYS A 178 -0.07 -7.93 28.36
N VAL A 179 0.47 -6.83 28.90
CA VAL A 179 -0.22 -5.54 28.95
C VAL A 179 0.06 -4.83 27.63
N VAL A 180 -1.00 -4.48 26.90
CA VAL A 180 -0.91 -3.82 25.60
C VAL A 180 -1.47 -2.40 25.70
N CYS A 181 -0.79 -1.47 25.03
CA CYS A 181 -1.29 -0.12 24.81
C CYS A 181 -1.52 0.08 23.31
N ILE A 182 -2.72 0.54 22.94
CA ILE A 182 -3.05 0.92 21.58
C ILE A 182 -3.31 2.42 21.60
N VAL A 183 -2.62 3.17 20.74
CA VAL A 183 -2.75 4.63 20.66
C VAL A 183 -3.42 5.01 19.36
N GLY A 184 -4.61 5.61 19.46
CA GLY A 184 -5.44 5.99 18.32
C GLY A 184 -6.92 5.78 18.62
N HIS A 185 -7.77 6.27 17.72
CA HIS A 185 -9.22 6.06 17.77
C HIS A 185 -9.79 5.85 16.35
N GLY A 186 -8.95 5.47 15.39
CA GLY A 186 -9.33 5.24 13.99
C GLY A 186 -9.77 3.80 13.75
N ALA A 187 -10.17 3.49 12.51
CA ALA A 187 -10.62 2.14 12.12
C ALA A 187 -9.60 1.05 12.48
N PHE A 188 -8.33 1.26 12.17
CA PHE A 188 -7.24 0.33 12.52
C PHE A 188 -7.03 0.10 14.03
N THR A 189 -7.52 0.98 14.89
CA THR A 189 -7.47 0.79 16.35
C THR A 189 -8.62 -0.08 16.85
N MET A 190 -9.74 -0.07 16.14
CA MET A 190 -10.96 -0.78 16.53
C MET A 190 -10.97 -2.24 16.07
N GLU A 191 -10.25 -2.54 14.99
CA GLU A 191 -10.01 -3.90 14.46
C GLU A 191 -8.97 -4.66 15.28
#